data_AF-A0A4S2H577-F1
#
_entry.id   AF-A0A4S2H577-F1
#
_cell.length_a   1.000
_cell.length_b   1.000
_cell.length_c   1.000
_cell.angle_alpha   90.00
_cell.angle_beta   90.00
_cell.angle_gamma   90.00
#
_symmetry.space_group_name_H-M   'P 1'
#
loop_
_entity.id
_entity.type
_entity.pdbx_description
1 polymer ?
#
loop_
_entity_poly.entity_id
_entity_poly.type
_entity_poly.pdbx_seq_one_letter_code
_entity_poly.pdbx_strand_id
1 'polypeptide(L)'
;SLGRFESYYQGGEAWTWERMALTRARIVGGQGLDSEVRAALDAAMACDVAARDIRRDAAAMRARLERDKPAGSLWNLKLRTGGLIEIEFLAQTGQLVLGRRLSP
;
A
#
# COMPACT_ATOMS: atom_id res chain seq x y z
N SER A 1 10.64 13.75 -9.72
CA SER A 1 10.26 15.01 -9.06
C SER A 1 8.92 14.83 -8.37
N LEU A 2 8.56 15.72 -7.45
CA LEU A 2 7.27 15.66 -6.74
C LEU A 2 6.09 15.74 -7.71
N GLY A 3 6.11 16.68 -8.66
CA GLY A 3 5.03 16.81 -9.65
C GLY A 3 4.78 15.55 -10.52
N ARG A 4 5.82 14.77 -10.83
CA ARG A 4 5.66 13.50 -11.56
C ARG A 4 5.05 12.41 -10.67
N PHE A 5 5.38 12.40 -9.38
CA PHE A 5 4.76 11.51 -8.40
C PHE A 5 3.27 11.81 -8.28
N GLU A 6 2.90 13.09 -8.12
CA GLU A 6 1.50 13.52 -8.03
C GLU A 6 0.72 13.13 -9.29
N SER A 7 1.27 13.44 -10.47
CA SER A 7 0.63 13.09 -11.76
C SER A 7 0.40 11.59 -11.91
N TYR A 8 1.33 10.74 -11.47
CA TYR A 8 1.19 9.29 -11.55
C TYR A 8 0.05 8.75 -10.67
N TYR A 9 -0.04 9.22 -9.42
CA TYR A 9 -1.05 8.75 -8.47
C TYR A 9 -2.43 9.40 -8.67
N GLN A 10 -2.49 10.63 -9.20
CA GLN A 10 -3.75 11.32 -9.48
C GLN A 10 -4.27 11.01 -10.89
N GLY A 11 -3.38 10.75 -11.85
CA GLY A 11 -3.72 10.46 -13.25
C GLY A 11 -4.31 9.07 -13.51
N GLY A 12 -4.51 8.26 -12.46
CA GLY A 12 -5.09 6.92 -12.58
C GLY A 12 -4.13 5.83 -13.08
N GLU A 13 -2.85 6.14 -13.25
CA GLU A 13 -1.83 5.17 -13.66
C GLU A 13 -1.44 4.20 -12.54
N ALA A 14 -1.57 4.65 -11.28
CA ALA A 14 -1.15 3.87 -10.11
C ALA A 14 -2.08 2.70 -9.78
N TRP A 15 -1.50 1.53 -9.60
CA TRP A 15 -2.19 0.30 -9.26
C TRP A 15 -2.54 0.25 -7.76
N THR A 16 -3.58 -0.51 -7.40
CA THR A 16 -3.99 -0.71 -6.00
C THR A 16 -2.82 -1.15 -5.10
N TRP A 17 -1.96 -2.06 -5.57
CA TRP A 17 -0.82 -2.56 -4.79
C TRP A 17 0.26 -1.49 -4.53
N GLU A 18 0.42 -0.50 -5.41
CA GLU A 18 1.36 0.61 -5.21
C GLU A 18 0.85 1.52 -4.10
N ARG A 19 -0.46 1.80 -4.09
CA ARG A 19 -1.10 2.54 -3.00
C ARG A 19 -1.03 1.76 -1.68
N MET A 20 -1.14 0.44 -1.71
CA MET A 20 -0.94 -0.40 -0.51
C MET A 20 0.47 -0.19 0.06
N ALA A 21 1.49 -0.17 -0.80
CA ALA A 21 2.87 0.09 -0.37
C ALA A 21 3.04 1.50 0.25
N LEU A 22 2.34 2.51 -0.29
CA LEU A 22 2.37 3.88 0.24
C LEU A 22 1.83 4.02 1.66
N THR A 23 1.00 3.10 2.15
CA THR A 23 0.52 3.14 3.54
C THR A 23 1.67 3.08 4.57
N ARG A 24 2.82 2.54 4.18
CA ARG A 24 4.03 2.45 5.01
C ARG A 24 5.05 3.56 4.73
N ALA A 25 4.75 4.45 3.78
CA ALA A 25 5.65 5.54 3.42
C ALA A 25 5.78 6.53 4.57
N ARG A 26 7.02 6.93 4.85
CA ARG A 26 7.36 7.93 5.85
C ARG A 26 8.54 8.75 5.35
N ILE A 27 8.57 10.02 5.74
CA ILE A 27 9.71 10.89 5.47
C ILE A 27 10.79 10.55 6.49
N VAL A 28 11.98 10.22 6.01
CA VAL A 28 13.13 9.80 6.84
C VAL A 28 14.24 10.85 6.88
N GLY A 29 14.11 11.93 6.11
CA GLY A 29 15.06 13.02 6.02
C GLY A 29 14.71 13.98 4.88
N GLY A 30 15.33 15.15 4.90
CA GLY A 30 15.07 16.26 3.97
C GLY A 30 14.53 17.48 4.71
N GLN A 31 15.29 18.58 4.72
CA GLN A 31 14.85 19.81 5.37
C GLN A 31 14.00 20.64 4.40
N GLY A 32 12.87 21.15 4.87
CA GLY A 32 12.02 22.07 4.10
C GLY A 32 11.07 21.41 3.08
N LEU A 33 11.10 20.09 2.92
CA LEU A 33 10.22 19.35 1.98
C LEU A 33 9.15 18.49 2.68
N ASP A 34 9.14 18.47 4.02
CA ASP A 34 8.29 17.56 4.79
C ASP A 34 6.80 17.76 4.54
N SER A 35 6.37 19.02 4.44
CA SER A 35 4.96 19.38 4.22
C SER A 35 4.50 18.99 2.82
N GLU A 36 5.27 19.34 1.80
CA GLU A 36 4.96 19.05 0.39
C GLU A 36 4.90 17.54 0.14
N VAL A 37 5.87 16.79 0.65
CA VAL A 37 5.90 15.32 0.50
C VAL A 37 4.77 14.66 1.29
N ARG A 38 4.43 15.12 2.51
CA ARG A 38 3.26 14.60 3.24
C ARG A 38 1.97 14.84 2.47
N ALA A 39 1.76 16.06 1.96
CA ALA A 39 0.59 16.39 1.18
C ALA A 39 0.46 15.51 -0.07
N ALA A 40 1.56 15.29 -0.78
CA ALA A 40 1.58 14.41 -1.96
C ALA A 40 1.25 12.95 -1.59
N LEU A 41 1.80 12.43 -0.48
CA LEU A 41 1.50 11.06 -0.02
C LEU A 41 0.04 10.90 0.40
N ASP A 42 -0.52 11.90 1.08
CA ASP A 42 -1.91 11.88 1.52
C ASP A 42 -2.87 11.98 0.33
N ALA A 43 -2.54 12.83 -0.66
CA ALA A 43 -3.26 12.89 -1.93
C ALA A 43 -3.15 11.59 -2.74
N ALA A 44 -2.00 10.91 -2.71
CA ALA A 44 -1.82 9.61 -3.35
C ALA A 44 -2.59 8.47 -2.65
N MET A 45 -2.92 8.63 -1.37
CA MET A 45 -3.78 7.70 -0.63
C MET A 45 -5.27 7.97 -0.89
N ALA A 46 -5.64 9.22 -1.18
CA ALA A 46 -6.99 9.59 -1.58
C ALA A 46 -7.30 9.02 -2.97
N CYS A 47 -8.06 7.96 -3.00
CA CYS A 47 -8.32 7.17 -4.19
C CYS A 47 -9.82 6.88 -4.29
N ASP A 48 -10.46 7.30 -5.37
CA ASP A 48 -11.89 7.02 -5.64
C ASP A 48 -12.07 5.61 -6.25
N VAL A 49 -11.43 4.62 -5.65
CA VAL A 49 -11.60 3.21 -6.05
C VAL A 49 -12.57 2.57 -5.08
N ALA A 50 -13.60 1.94 -5.62
CA ALA A 50 -14.59 1.25 -4.82
C ALA A 50 -13.94 0.20 -3.91
N ALA A 51 -14.37 0.15 -2.64
CA ALA A 51 -13.81 -0.76 -1.64
C ALA A 51 -13.80 -2.23 -2.08
N ARG A 52 -14.79 -2.64 -2.89
CA ARG A 52 -14.85 -4.00 -3.47
C ARG A 52 -13.65 -4.31 -4.36
N ASP A 53 -13.22 -3.33 -5.17
CA ASP A 53 -12.16 -3.50 -6.15
C ASP A 53 -10.80 -3.48 -5.44
N ILE A 54 -10.62 -2.63 -4.42
CA ILE A 54 -9.44 -2.64 -3.55
C ILE A 54 -9.25 -4.03 -2.91
N ARG A 55 -10.31 -4.59 -2.31
CA ARG A 55 -10.27 -5.90 -1.66
C ARG A 55 -9.94 -7.02 -2.65
N ARG A 56 -10.56 -6.98 -3.84
CA ARG A 56 -10.32 -7.95 -4.91
C ARG A 56 -8.86 -7.92 -5.38
N ASP A 57 -8.33 -6.73 -5.63
CA ASP A 57 -6.96 -6.56 -6.12
C ASP A 57 -5.93 -6.97 -5.06
N ALA A 58 -6.17 -6.63 -3.79
CA ALA A 58 -5.32 -7.05 -2.67
C ALA A 58 -5.30 -8.58 -2.52
N ALA A 59 -6.47 -9.24 -2.61
CA ALA A 59 -6.57 -10.69 -2.56
C ALA A 59 -5.86 -11.36 -3.76
N ALA A 60 -6.04 -10.82 -4.97
CA ALA A 60 -5.38 -11.32 -6.17
C ALA A 60 -3.85 -11.22 -6.05
N MET A 61 -3.34 -10.10 -5.53
CA MET A 61 -1.91 -9.91 -5.31
C MET A 61 -1.37 -10.85 -4.22
N ARG A 62 -2.14 -11.08 -3.14
CA ARG A 62 -1.76 -12.04 -2.10
C ARG A 62 -1.69 -13.48 -2.61
N ALA A 63 -2.65 -13.88 -3.45
CA ALA A 63 -2.66 -15.21 -4.08
C ALA A 63 -1.48 -15.38 -5.05
N ARG A 64 -1.15 -14.34 -5.83
CA ARG A 64 0.04 -14.33 -6.68
C ARG A 64 1.32 -14.53 -5.86
N LEU A 65 1.46 -13.80 -4.75
CA LEU A 65 2.63 -13.93 -3.88
C LEU A 65 2.77 -15.34 -3.29
N GLU A 66 1.65 -15.97 -2.91
CA GLU A 66 1.63 -17.35 -2.40
C GLU A 66 2.13 -18.35 -3.42
N ARG A 67 1.63 -18.23 -4.65
CA ARG A 67 1.99 -19.11 -5.77
C ARG A 67 3.46 -18.95 -6.13
N ASP A 68 3.93 -17.69 -6.23
CA ASP A 68 5.28 -17.40 -6.72
C ASP A 68 6.34 -17.56 -5.61
N LYS A 69 5.96 -17.43 -4.32
CA LYS A 69 6.84 -17.53 -3.15
C LYS A 69 6.13 -18.24 -1.98
N PRO A 70 5.91 -19.56 -2.06
CA PRO A 70 5.29 -20.31 -0.99
C PRO A 70 6.19 -20.32 0.27
N ALA A 71 5.57 -20.48 1.44
CA ALA A 71 6.26 -20.41 2.73
C ALA A 71 7.38 -21.47 2.89
N GLY A 72 7.21 -22.65 2.29
CA GLY A 72 8.16 -23.77 2.33
C GLY A 72 8.30 -24.46 3.70
N SER A 73 7.87 -23.83 4.79
CA SER A 73 7.92 -24.36 6.16
C SER A 73 6.94 -23.62 7.07
N LEU A 74 6.44 -24.30 8.10
CA LEU A 74 5.62 -23.69 9.17
C LEU A 74 6.39 -22.61 9.97
N TRP A 75 7.72 -22.67 9.96
CA TRP A 75 8.59 -21.68 10.61
C TRP A 75 8.80 -20.42 9.80
N ASN A 76 8.31 -20.37 8.56
CA ASN A 76 8.32 -19.14 7.78
C ASN A 76 7.19 -18.22 8.24
N LEU A 77 7.41 -17.56 9.39
CA LEU A 77 6.44 -16.68 10.04
C LEU A 77 5.99 -15.50 9.17
N LYS A 78 6.77 -15.18 8.12
CA LYS A 78 6.45 -14.11 7.18
C LYS A 78 5.43 -14.54 6.13
N LEU A 79 5.67 -15.68 5.49
CA LEU A 79 4.91 -16.12 4.30
C LEU A 79 3.84 -17.18 4.59
N ARG A 80 3.86 -17.81 5.77
CA ARG A 80 2.80 -18.76 6.16
C ARG A 80 1.42 -18.09 6.17
N THR A 81 0.38 -18.87 5.98
CA THR A 81 -1.01 -18.44 6.24
C THR A 81 -1.13 -17.92 7.68
N GLY A 82 -1.76 -16.76 7.84
CA GLY A 82 -1.82 -16.00 9.10
C GLY A 82 -0.49 -15.33 9.49
N GLY A 83 0.52 -15.35 8.63
CA GLY A 83 1.84 -14.76 8.87
C GLY A 83 1.88 -13.24 8.66
N LEU A 84 3.08 -12.67 8.80
CA LEU A 84 3.29 -11.22 8.79
C LEU A 84 2.77 -10.54 7.52
N ILE A 85 2.96 -11.17 6.35
CA ILE A 85 2.50 -10.61 5.06
C ILE A 85 0.97 -10.47 5.03
N GLU A 86 0.25 -11.43 5.61
CA GLU A 86 -1.21 -11.40 5.60
C GLU A 86 -1.76 -10.29 6.50
N ILE A 87 -1.15 -10.11 7.68
CA ILE A 87 -1.45 -9.01 8.59
C ILE A 87 -1.16 -7.66 7.90
N GLU A 88 -0.03 -7.55 7.20
CA GLU A 88 0.34 -6.35 6.45
C GLU A 88 -0.70 -6.02 5.36
N PHE A 89 -1.10 -7.01 4.56
CA PHE A 89 -2.11 -6.84 3.52
C PHE A 89 -3.47 -6.42 4.09
N LEU A 90 -3.89 -6.99 5.23
CA LEU A 90 -5.13 -6.61 5.91
C LEU A 90 -5.09 -5.14 6.36
N ALA A 91 -4.01 -4.71 7.01
CA ALA A 91 -3.85 -3.33 7.46
C ALA A 91 -3.79 -2.34 6.29
N GLN A 92 -3.08 -2.71 5.21
CA GLN A 92 -2.95 -1.90 4.00
C GLN A 92 -4.30 -1.74 3.28
N THR A 93 -5.02 -2.84 3.12
CA THR A 93 -6.36 -2.85 2.50
C THR A 93 -7.33 -2.01 3.32
N GLY A 94 -7.31 -2.14 4.65
CA GLY A 94 -8.15 -1.34 5.54
C GLY A 94 -7.90 0.16 5.43
N GLN A 95 -6.63 0.58 5.40
CA GLN A 95 -6.25 1.98 5.22
C GLN A 95 -6.73 2.55 3.88
N LEU A 96 -6.58 1.79 2.79
CA LEU A 96 -7.07 2.23 1.48
C LEU A 96 -8.59 2.31 1.41
N VAL A 97 -9.29 1.32 1.96
CA VAL A 97 -10.77 1.34 2.01
C VAL A 97 -11.30 2.53 2.83
N LEU A 98 -10.59 2.92 3.89
CA LEU A 98 -10.94 4.09 4.70
C LEU A 98 -10.47 5.41 4.06
N GLY A 99 -9.63 5.36 3.03
CA GLY A 99 -8.99 6.54 2.43
C GLY A 99 -8.11 7.30 3.42
N ARG A 100 -7.54 6.63 4.43
CA ARG A 100 -6.77 7.26 5.50
C ARG A 100 -5.49 6.49 5.77
N ARG A 101 -4.37 7.21 5.78
CA ARG A 101 -3.10 6.68 6.27
C ARG A 101 -3.11 6.73 7.79
N LEU A 102 -2.73 5.61 8.42
CA LEU A 102 -2.47 5.62 9.84
C LEU A 102 -1.15 6.34 10.05
N SER A 103 -1.18 7.44 10.81
CA SER A 103 0.03 8.07 11.28
C SER A 103 0.74 7.09 12.23
N PRO A 104 2.05 6.86 12.07
CA PRO A 104 2.83 6.13 13.06
C PRO A 104 2.89 6.88 14.40
#